data_AF-A0A952AJZ1-F1
#
_entry.id   AF-A0A952AJZ1-F1
#
_cell.length_a   1.000
_cell.length_b   1.000
_cell.length_c   1.000
_cell.angle_alpha   90.00
_cell.angle_beta   90.00
_cell.angle_gamma   90.00
#
_symmetry.space_group_name_H-M   'P 1'
#
loop_
_entity.id
_entity.type
_entity.pdbx_description
1 polymer ?
#
loop_
_entity_poly.entity_id
_entity_poly.type
_entity_poly.pdbx_seq_one_letter_code
_entity_poly.pdbx_strand_id
1 'polypeptide(L)' 'MNGWSLSDFLIIGTLIGTTGLAIWFVRKKVRDNNLRAGLVIGLVLACLYIWAELAVGIFTNLGS' A
#
# COMPACT_ATOMS: atom_id res chain seq x y z
N MET A 1 -25.31 13.58 -0.95
CA MET A 1 -24.02 13.70 -0.24
C MET A 1 -23.51 12.29 0.04
N ASN A 2 -22.92 11.62 -0.96
CA ASN A 2 -22.38 10.27 -0.77
C ASN A 2 -20.89 10.42 -0.47
N GLY A 3 -20.58 10.63 0.80
CA GLY A 3 -19.24 11.04 1.21
C GLY A 3 -18.17 9.99 0.92
N TRP A 4 -18.48 8.70 1.10
CA TRP A 4 -17.53 7.59 0.98
C TRP A 4 -18.33 6.32 0.67
N SER A 5 -17.95 5.56 -0.36
CA SER A 5 -18.61 4.30 -0.71
C SER A 5 -18.02 3.15 0.09
N LEU A 6 -18.78 2.05 0.24
CA LEU A 6 -18.30 0.84 0.90
C LEU A 6 -17.02 0.30 0.24
N SER A 7 -16.88 0.53 -1.07
CA SER A 7 -15.69 0.22 -1.86
C SER A 7 -14.43 0.95 -1.36
N ASP A 8 -14.52 2.23 -1.02
CA ASP A 8 -13.39 3.03 -0.52
C ASP A 8 -12.86 2.48 0.82
N PHE A 9 -13.76 2.02 1.68
CA PHE A 9 -13.39 1.35 2.93
C PHE A 9 -12.70 0.02 2.71
N LEU A 10 -13.19 -0.79 1.77
CA LEU A 10 -12.57 -2.07 1.40
C LEU A 10 -11.17 -1.86 0.80
N ILE A 11 -11.00 -0.84 -0.03
CA ILE A 11 -9.74 -0.45 -0.63
C ILE A 11 -8.72 -0.07 0.45
N ILE A 12 -9.07 0.87 1.32
CA ILE A 12 -8.15 1.35 2.36
C ILE A 12 -7.88 0.25 3.40
N GLY A 13 -8.90 -0.53 3.76
CA GLY A 13 -8.78 -1.66 4.67
C GLY A 13 -7.84 -2.73 4.15
N THR A 14 -7.95 -3.08 2.86
CA THR A 14 -7.04 -4.04 2.23
C THR A 14 -5.62 -3.47 2.17
N LEU A 15 -5.46 -2.21 1.76
CA LEU A 15 -4.16 -1.56 1.62
C LEU A 15 -3.38 -1.49 2.95
N ILE A 16 -4.06 -1.09 4.03
CA ILE A 16 -3.47 -1.04 5.37
C ILE A 16 -3.23 -2.46 5.90
N GLY A 17 -4.18 -3.37 5.69
CA GLY A 17 -4.07 -4.77 6.12
C GLY A 17 -2.87 -5.49 5.49
N THR A 18 -2.70 -5.37 4.17
CA THR A 18 -1.57 -5.97 3.44
C THR A 18 -0.26 -5.33 3.85
N THR A 19 -0.22 -4.00 4.04
CA THR A 19 0.98 -3.29 4.48
C THR A 19 1.38 -3.71 5.89
N GLY A 20 0.43 -3.79 6.83
CA GLY A 20 0.68 -4.26 8.20
C GLY A 20 1.19 -5.70 8.25
N LEU A 21 0.56 -6.61 7.47
CA LEU A 21 0.99 -8.00 7.36
C LEU A 21 2.39 -8.12 6.76
N ALA A 22 2.70 -7.36 5.70
CA ALA A 22 4.00 -7.41 5.07
C ALA A 22 5.11 -6.80 5.95
N ILE A 23 4.84 -5.74 6.73
CA ILE A 23 5.77 -5.24 7.75
C ILE A 23 6.02 -6.32 8.82
N TRP A 24 4.96 -6.97 9.30
CA TRP A 24 5.09 -8.04 10.29
C TRP A 24 5.91 -9.23 9.76
N PHE A 25 5.67 -9.61 8.50
CA PHE A 25 6.40 -10.67 7.81
C PHE A 25 7.89 -10.33 7.66
N VAL A 26 8.21 -9.11 7.21
CA VAL A 26 9.59 -8.62 7.09
C VAL A 26 10.29 -8.62 8.46
N ARG A 27 9.62 -8.15 9.52
CA ARG A 27 10.17 -8.17 10.89
C ARG A 27 10.42 -9.60 11.41
N LYS A 28 9.58 -10.57 11.02
CA LYS A 28 9.69 -11.96 11.47
C LYS A 28 10.70 -12.77 10.66
N LYS A 29 10.87 -12.46 9.38
CA LYS A 29 11.73 -13.22 8.45
C LYS A 29 13.16 -12.66 8.37
N VAL A 30 13.34 -11.34 8.53
CA VAL A 30 14.61 -10.68 8.24
C VAL A 30 15.36 -10.32 9.53
N ARG A 31 16.45 -11.04 9.79
CA ARG A 31 17.37 -10.80 10.92
C ARG A 31 18.39 -9.68 10.61
N ASP A 32 18.58 -9.38 9.33
CA ASP A 32 19.56 -8.40 8.85
C ASP A 32 18.97 -6.99 8.78
N ASN A 33 19.52 -6.04 9.55
CA ASN A 33 18.92 -4.72 9.73
C ASN A 33 18.92 -3.88 8.43
N ASN A 34 19.93 -4.06 7.58
CA ASN A 34 20.06 -3.32 6.31
C ASN A 34 19.01 -3.78 5.29
N LEU A 35 18.82 -5.10 5.16
CA LEU A 35 17.82 -5.67 4.26
C LEU A 35 16.39 -5.36 4.73
N ARG A 36 16.20 -5.31 6.05
CA ARG A 36 14.91 -4.99 6.67
C ARG A 36 14.45 -3.56 6.37
N ALA A 37 15.38 -2.60 6.35
CA ALA A 37 15.06 -1.21 6.00
C ALA A 37 14.63 -1.08 4.53
N GLY A 38 15.37 -1.69 3.60
CA GLY A 38 15.04 -1.66 2.17
C GLY A 38 13.67 -2.27 1.85
N LEU A 39 13.33 -3.39 2.50
CA LEU A 39 12.03 -4.04 2.32
C LEU A 39 10.86 -3.22 2.87
N VAL A 40 11.02 -2.59 4.04
CA VAL A 40 9.99 -1.71 4.59
C VAL A 40 9.78 -0.49 3.69
N ILE A 41 10.87 0.13 3.20
CA ILE A 41 10.79 1.26 2.28
C ILE A 41 10.08 0.87 0.99
N GLY A 42 10.47 -0.25 0.37
CA GLY A 42 9.83 -0.74 -0.85
C GLY A 42 8.33 -1.03 -0.67
N LEU A 43 7.96 -1.59 0.49
CA LEU A 43 6.57 -1.85 0.82
C LEU A 43 5.75 -0.57 1.02
N VAL A 44 6.32 0.44 1.70
CA VAL A 44 5.68 1.75 1.86
C VAL A 44 5.53 2.45 0.51
N LEU A 45 6.54 2.39 -0.36
CA LEU A 45 6.46 2.95 -1.71
C LEU A 45 5.38 2.26 -2.56
N ALA A 46 5.28 0.93 -2.51
CA ALA A 46 4.21 0.20 -3.19
C ALA A 46 2.83 0.60 -2.66
N CYS A 47 2.69 0.73 -1.33
CA CYS A 47 1.45 1.18 -0.71
C CYS A 47 1.06 2.60 -1.15
N LEU A 48 2.02 3.53 -1.20
CA LEU A 48 1.80 4.91 -1.66
C LEU A 48 1.48 4.95 -3.15
N TYR A 49 2.11 4.10 -3.96
CA TYR A 49 1.84 3.99 -5.39
C TYR A 49 0.40 3.54 -5.65
N ILE A 50 -0.05 2.47 -5.00
CA ILE A 50 -1.42 1.97 -5.11
C ILE A 50 -2.43 3.01 -4.59
N TRP A 51 -2.10 3.72 -3.50
CA TRP A 51 -2.94 4.80 -3.01
C TRP A 51 -3.06 5.96 -3.98
N ALA A 52 -1.96 6.38 -4.62
CA ALA A 52 -1.95 7.45 -5.61
C ALA A 52 -2.73 7.07 -6.88
N GLU A 53 -2.61 5.82 -7.33
CA GLU A 53 -3.43 5.24 -8.40
C GLU A 53 -4.92 5.32 -8.07
N LEU A 54 -5.32 4.99 -6.84
CA LEU A 54 -6.73 4.97 -6.43
C LEU A 54 -7.29 6.36 -6.13
N ALA A 55 -6.48 7.25 -5.58
CA ALA A 55 -6.88 8.62 -5.20
C ALA A 55 -6.90 9.58 -6.39
N VAL A 56 -5.96 9.41 -7.34
CA VAL A 56 -5.77 10.36 -8.45
C VAL A 56 -6.01 9.70 -9.82
N GLY A 57 -5.95 8.36 -9.94
CA GLY A 57 -6.22 7.68 -11.22
C GLY A 57 -5.18 7.99 -12.31
N ILE A 58 -3.93 8.32 -11.92
CA ILE A 58 -2.93 8.94 -12.80
C ILE A 58 -2.63 8.06 -14.02
N PHE A 59 -2.46 6.74 -13.85
CA PHE A 59 -2.09 5.88 -14.97
C PHE A 59 -3.29 5.44 -15.83
N THR A 60 -4.49 5.38 -15.26
CA THR A 60 -5.70 5.00 -16.01
C THR A 60 -6.14 6.11 -16.98
N ASN A 61 -5.90 7.39 -16.67
CA ASN A 61 -6.33 8.52 -17.50
C ASN A 61 -5.36 8.90 -18.64
N LEU A 62 -4.10 8.47 -18.58
CA LEU A 62 -3.07 8.83 -19.58
C LEU A 62 -3.06 7.93 -20.83
N GLY A 63 -3.82 6.83 -20.82
CA GLY A 63 -3.86 5.83 -21.90
C GLY A 63 -5.26 5.51 -22.44
N SER A 64 -6.29 6.29 -22.08
CA SER A 64 -7.65 6.21 -22.66
C SER A 64 -7.93 7.43 -23.53
#